data_AF-A0A6J5U7G7-F1
#
_entry.id   AF-A0A6J5U7G7-F1
#
_cell.length_a   1.000
_cell.length_b   1.000
_cell.length_c   1.000
_cell.angle_alpha   90.00
_cell.angle_beta   90.00
_cell.angle_gamma   90.00
#
_symmetry.space_group_name_H-M   'P 1'
#
loop_
_entity.id
_entity.type
_entity.pdbx_description
1 polymer ?
#
loop_
_entity_poly.entity_id
_entity_poly.type
_entity_poly.pdbx_seq_one_letter_code
_entity_poly.pdbx_strand_id
1 'polypeptide(L)'
;MSVSSSHHASSSRSKNDKFFGSLYSHRSDLSNQTLIIFNFEGALLKSSSLFDYFMLVAFEAGGLLRSLVLFLLYPLICLVSEEIGLKIMVMVCFFGLKKDSFRVGTAVLPKFFFEDVGLEAFEVLQRARKKVGVSNLPRVMIESFLKDYLEIDVVVGKELKVFCGYFLGVMEEKENNVLPVLEEHDGEDMGFDIIGITASNKFHDHQLFYYCKDVYLVGNSDKRSSKKLPRDRYPKKLVFHDGRLALKPTPLDTIAILMWVPLGIALAIFRIIVGISLPYGVSFPILSFSGLRLTVNDNTKRESQSINNSHRSLPNDKPKSVLYVCNHRTLLDPLYICFALKKNLHAVTYSLSKMSEILSPIKTVRLTRNRHQDAEMMERLMNQGDVVVCPEGTTCREPYLLRFSPLFSEISDEIVPVAVDTHVTMFHGTTAGGLKCLDPLFFMMNPSAIYTVQLLDTVSGLSCCRDGSRSSIDVANYVQGEVGRALGFECTKFTRRDKYFILAGNEGIACKSNQPLKFE
;
A
#
# COMPACT_ATOMS: atom_id res chain seq x y z
N MET A 1 74.45 -17.75 6.27
CA MET A 1 73.07 -17.87 6.79
C MET A 1 72.18 -16.93 6.01
N SER A 2 71.55 -17.46 4.97
CA SER A 2 70.59 -16.79 4.10
C SER A 2 69.22 -16.81 4.76
N VAL A 3 68.66 -15.63 5.04
CA VAL A 3 67.26 -15.50 5.48
C VAL A 3 66.49 -14.94 4.28
N SER A 4 65.71 -15.84 3.68
CA SER A 4 64.83 -15.63 2.53
C SER A 4 63.62 -14.78 2.92
N SER A 5 63.43 -13.68 2.21
CA SER A 5 62.22 -12.86 2.20
C SER A 5 61.13 -13.54 1.35
N SER A 6 60.08 -14.04 2.00
CA SER A 6 58.88 -14.54 1.33
C SER A 6 57.93 -13.38 1.04
N HIS A 7 58.00 -12.85 -0.18
CA HIS A 7 56.92 -12.04 -0.76
C HIS A 7 55.70 -12.93 -1.00
N HIS A 8 54.62 -12.71 -0.24
CA HIS A 8 53.30 -13.21 -0.63
C HIS A 8 52.81 -12.41 -1.84
N ALA A 9 53.00 -12.97 -3.03
CA ALA A 9 52.36 -12.52 -4.24
C ALA A 9 50.85 -12.77 -4.14
N SER A 10 50.05 -11.70 -4.16
CA SER A 10 48.61 -11.80 -4.37
C SER A 10 48.36 -12.28 -5.79
N SER A 11 47.88 -13.51 -5.94
CA SER A 11 47.45 -14.02 -7.24
C SER A 11 46.23 -13.21 -7.72
N SER A 12 46.40 -12.42 -8.77
CA SER A 12 45.30 -11.78 -9.48
C SER A 12 44.43 -12.87 -10.14
N ARG A 13 43.35 -13.29 -9.46
CA ARG A 13 42.27 -14.05 -10.10
C ARG A 13 41.64 -13.17 -11.18
N SER A 14 41.91 -13.46 -12.44
CA SER A 14 41.21 -12.93 -13.60
C SER A 14 39.69 -13.18 -13.43
N LYS A 15 38.92 -12.13 -13.14
CA LYS A 15 37.45 -12.21 -13.05
C LYS A 15 36.87 -12.16 -14.45
N ASN A 16 36.00 -13.12 -14.77
CA ASN A 16 35.27 -13.13 -16.03
C ASN A 16 33.97 -12.35 -15.86
N ASP A 17 33.95 -11.11 -16.35
CA ASP A 17 32.73 -10.31 -16.41
C ASP A 17 31.79 -10.88 -17.47
N LYS A 18 30.55 -11.21 -17.07
CA LYS A 18 29.55 -11.83 -17.93
C LYS A 18 28.33 -10.94 -18.06
N PHE A 19 27.69 -10.95 -19.24
CA PHE A 19 26.45 -10.21 -19.45
C PHE A 19 25.27 -10.89 -18.75
N PHE A 20 24.38 -10.13 -18.13
CA PHE A 20 23.19 -10.66 -17.43
C PHE A 20 22.33 -11.56 -18.33
N GLY A 21 22.21 -11.25 -19.62
CA GLY A 21 21.49 -12.08 -20.59
C GLY A 21 22.01 -13.52 -20.68
N SER A 22 23.30 -13.76 -20.43
CA SER A 22 23.88 -15.11 -20.39
C SER A 22 23.44 -15.90 -19.16
N LEU A 23 23.30 -15.25 -18.00
CA LEU A 23 22.80 -15.87 -16.77
C LEU A 23 21.32 -16.20 -16.86
N TYR A 24 20.53 -15.32 -17.49
CA TYR A 24 19.11 -15.57 -17.69
C TYR A 24 18.87 -16.73 -18.68
N SER A 25 19.68 -16.79 -19.75
CA SER A 25 19.56 -17.78 -20.83
C SER A 25 20.13 -19.16 -20.46
N HIS A 26 21.16 -19.22 -19.61
CA HIS A 26 21.62 -20.48 -19.04
C HIS A 26 20.58 -21.03 -18.06
N ARG A 27 19.69 -21.88 -18.58
CA ARG A 27 18.71 -22.68 -17.82
C ARG A 27 19.33 -23.82 -16.99
N SER A 28 20.65 -23.96 -16.93
CA SER A 28 21.28 -24.94 -16.05
C SER A 28 21.03 -24.51 -14.61
N ASP A 29 20.34 -25.36 -13.84
CA ASP A 29 20.04 -25.15 -12.43
C ASP A 29 21.24 -24.54 -11.71
N LEU A 30 21.07 -23.32 -11.19
CA LEU A 30 21.97 -22.84 -10.14
C LEU A 30 21.92 -23.92 -9.07
N SER A 31 23.07 -24.53 -8.78
CA SER A 31 23.14 -25.68 -7.89
C SER A 31 22.54 -25.33 -6.53
N ASN A 32 22.09 -26.32 -5.77
CA ASN A 32 21.59 -26.19 -4.38
C ASN A 32 22.59 -25.54 -3.39
N GLN A 33 23.75 -25.10 -3.88
CA GLN A 33 24.83 -24.44 -3.17
C GLN A 33 25.18 -23.08 -3.82
N THR A 34 24.20 -22.32 -4.33
CA THR A 34 24.48 -20.98 -4.89
C THR A 34 24.04 -19.86 -3.96
N LEU A 35 24.96 -18.92 -3.67
CA LEU A 35 24.70 -17.68 -2.95
C LEU A 35 24.75 -16.52 -3.94
N ILE A 36 23.67 -15.73 -4.04
CA ILE A 36 23.64 -14.54 -4.89
C ILE A 36 23.78 -13.28 -4.05
N ILE A 37 24.80 -12.48 -4.36
CA ILE A 37 24.95 -11.10 -3.91
C ILE A 37 24.48 -10.20 -5.04
N PHE A 38 23.48 -9.35 -4.80
CA PHE A 38 22.97 -8.45 -5.84
C PHE A 38 22.88 -7.01 -5.37
N ASN A 39 23.14 -6.08 -6.28
CA ASN A 39 22.87 -4.67 -6.05
C ASN A 39 21.37 -4.40 -6.22
N PHE A 40 20.68 -3.88 -5.20
CA PHE A 40 19.24 -3.69 -5.23
C PHE A 40 18.78 -2.71 -6.32
N GLU A 41 19.22 -1.45 -6.26
CA GLU A 41 18.86 -0.42 -7.24
C GLU A 41 19.46 -0.69 -8.64
N GLY A 42 20.61 -1.35 -8.68
CA GLY A 42 21.39 -1.60 -9.87
C GLY A 42 20.96 -2.84 -10.65
N ALA A 43 20.56 -3.91 -9.97
CA ALA A 43 20.22 -5.18 -10.61
C ALA A 43 18.72 -5.47 -10.61
N LEU A 44 18.00 -5.15 -9.54
CA LEU A 44 16.61 -5.58 -9.37
C LEU A 44 15.60 -4.54 -9.87
N LEU A 45 15.86 -3.26 -9.67
CA LEU A 45 14.98 -2.17 -10.10
C LEU A 45 15.18 -1.83 -11.59
N LYS A 46 14.05 -1.66 -12.29
CA LYS A 46 14.03 -1.22 -13.69
C LYS A 46 14.41 0.23 -13.86
N SER A 47 13.93 1.13 -12.99
CA SER A 47 14.33 2.53 -13.02
C SER A 47 15.76 2.69 -12.49
N SER A 48 16.58 3.43 -13.23
CA SER A 48 17.90 3.86 -12.76
C SER A 48 17.82 5.15 -11.92
N SER A 49 16.68 5.84 -11.93
CA SER A 49 16.49 7.07 -11.15
C SER A 49 16.07 6.77 -9.72
N LEU A 50 16.83 7.27 -8.76
CA LEU A 50 16.50 7.19 -7.33
C LEU A 50 15.54 8.30 -6.89
N PHE A 51 15.38 9.34 -7.71
CA PHE A 51 14.59 10.53 -7.39
C PHE A 51 13.17 10.17 -6.97
N ASP A 52 12.52 9.27 -7.70
CA ASP A 52 11.11 8.92 -7.48
C ASP A 52 10.88 8.39 -6.06
N TYR A 53 11.83 7.60 -5.54
CA TYR A 53 11.76 7.03 -4.19
C TYR A 53 12.07 8.06 -3.11
N PHE A 54 13.04 8.95 -3.34
CA PHE A 54 13.33 10.04 -2.42
C PHE A 54 12.22 11.10 -2.41
N MET A 55 11.56 11.34 -3.54
CA MET A 55 10.40 12.22 -3.63
C MET A 55 9.22 11.66 -2.82
N LEU A 56 8.97 10.35 -2.86
CA LEU A 56 8.01 9.69 -1.97
C LEU A 56 8.36 9.89 -0.49
N VAL A 57 9.64 9.75 -0.13
CA VAL A 57 10.09 10.01 1.26
C VAL A 57 9.88 11.46 1.66
N ALA A 58 10.29 12.40 0.79
CA ALA A 58 10.13 13.83 1.04
C ALA A 58 8.66 14.21 1.24
N PHE A 59 7.75 13.62 0.44
CA PHE A 59 6.32 13.88 0.49
C PHE A 59 5.62 13.23 1.68
N GLU A 60 5.77 11.93 1.85
CA GLU A 60 5.00 11.17 2.83
C GLU A 60 5.55 11.32 4.26
N ALA A 61 6.88 11.42 4.43
CA ALA A 61 7.48 11.66 5.75
C ALA A 61 7.65 13.15 6.05
N GLY A 62 7.86 13.99 5.03
CA GLY A 62 8.24 15.39 5.21
C GLY A 62 7.28 16.46 4.74
N GLY A 63 6.21 16.07 4.06
CA GLY A 63 5.21 16.99 3.54
C GLY A 63 5.65 17.74 2.28
N LEU A 64 4.75 18.63 1.85
CA LEU A 64 4.86 19.34 0.57
C LEU A 64 6.08 20.26 0.47
N LEU A 65 6.45 20.95 1.56
CA LEU A 65 7.59 21.87 1.55
C LEU A 65 8.91 21.14 1.30
N ARG A 66 9.15 20.01 1.98
CA ARG A 66 10.36 19.20 1.78
C ARG A 66 10.40 18.62 0.36
N SER A 67 9.26 18.18 -0.15
CA SER A 67 9.12 17.71 -1.53
C SER A 67 9.48 18.78 -2.54
N LEU A 68 8.99 20.01 -2.34
CA LEU A 68 9.29 21.15 -3.20
C LEU A 68 10.79 21.49 -3.18
N VAL A 69 11.42 21.49 -2.00
CA VAL A 69 12.87 21.72 -1.89
C VAL A 69 13.67 20.66 -2.66
N LEU A 70 13.34 19.37 -2.48
CA LEU A 70 14.00 18.30 -3.23
C LEU A 70 13.82 18.46 -4.74
N PHE A 71 12.60 18.79 -5.18
CA PHE A 71 12.28 18.99 -6.58
C PHE A 71 13.10 20.14 -7.20
N LEU A 72 13.16 21.30 -6.52
CA LEU A 72 13.91 22.46 -6.99
C LEU A 72 15.43 22.21 -7.02
N LEU A 73 15.94 21.36 -6.12
CA LEU A 73 17.35 20.96 -6.10
C LEU A 73 17.69 19.88 -7.14
N TYR A 74 16.70 19.17 -7.67
CA TYR A 74 16.95 18.01 -8.52
C TYR A 74 17.75 18.31 -9.80
N PRO A 75 17.54 19.43 -10.52
CA PRO A 75 18.41 19.80 -11.64
C PRO A 75 19.88 19.95 -11.23
N LEU A 76 20.16 20.49 -10.04
CA LEU A 76 21.53 20.60 -9.50
C LEU A 76 22.09 19.24 -9.08
N ILE A 77 21.24 18.37 -8.52
CA ILE A 77 21.60 16.99 -8.17
C ILE A 77 22.01 16.19 -9.42
N CYS A 78 21.40 16.48 -10.58
CA CYS A 78 21.78 15.84 -11.85
C CYS A 78 23.14 16.31 -12.40
N LEU A 79 23.67 17.44 -11.91
CA LEU A 79 24.97 17.98 -12.36
C LEU A 79 26.16 17.48 -11.52
N VAL A 80 25.89 16.84 -10.37
CA VAL A 80 26.93 16.30 -9.48
C VAL A 80 27.08 14.80 -9.66
N SER A 81 28.17 14.23 -9.14
CA SER A 81 28.36 12.77 -9.10
C SER A 81 27.21 12.08 -8.37
N GLU A 82 26.87 10.85 -8.74
CA GLU A 82 25.78 10.09 -8.11
C GLU A 82 25.93 9.96 -6.59
N GLU A 83 27.15 9.82 -6.06
CA GLU A 83 27.40 9.75 -4.62
C GLU A 83 27.03 11.04 -3.88
N ILE A 84 27.49 12.19 -4.41
CA ILE A 84 27.16 13.51 -3.87
C ILE A 84 25.66 13.75 -4.02
N GLY A 85 25.09 13.42 -5.17
CA GLY A 85 23.65 13.54 -5.42
C GLY A 85 22.83 12.73 -4.41
N LEU A 86 23.22 11.49 -4.13
CA LEU A 86 22.62 10.65 -3.11
C LEU A 86 22.74 11.27 -1.70
N LYS A 87 23.92 11.79 -1.33
CA LYS A 87 24.12 12.49 -0.04
C LYS A 87 23.19 13.70 0.08
N ILE A 88 23.00 14.49 -0.98
CA ILE A 88 22.07 15.63 -1.00
C ILE A 88 20.62 15.14 -0.83
N MET A 89 20.19 14.13 -1.59
CA MET A 89 18.84 13.58 -1.46
C MET A 89 18.56 13.05 -0.05
N VAL A 90 19.51 12.33 0.54
CA VAL A 90 19.42 11.83 1.92
C VAL A 90 19.32 12.99 2.92
N MET A 91 20.14 14.03 2.77
CA MET A 91 20.09 15.21 3.63
C MET A 91 18.71 15.86 3.60
N VAL A 92 18.20 16.18 2.40
CA VAL A 92 16.90 16.84 2.24
C VAL A 92 15.76 15.97 2.79
N CYS A 93 15.79 14.67 2.52
CA CYS A 93 14.71 13.75 2.89
C CYS A 93 14.65 13.44 4.39
N PHE A 94 15.81 13.23 5.02
CA PHE A 94 15.87 12.69 6.38
C PHE A 94 16.17 13.72 7.46
N PHE A 95 16.79 14.86 7.13
CA PHE A 95 17.16 15.84 8.15
C PHE A 95 15.95 16.31 8.98
N GLY A 96 16.03 16.12 10.30
CA GLY A 96 15.00 16.51 11.25
C GLY A 96 13.78 15.59 11.31
N LEU A 97 13.79 14.45 10.61
CA LEU A 97 12.75 13.42 10.77
C LEU A 97 12.97 12.61 12.05
N LYS A 98 11.91 12.35 12.81
CA LYS A 98 11.96 11.46 13.97
C LYS A 98 12.06 10.00 13.51
N LYS A 99 13.05 9.27 14.03
CA LYS A 99 13.35 7.87 13.66
C LYS A 99 12.15 6.95 13.88
N ASP A 100 11.53 7.00 15.07
CA ASP A 100 10.47 6.06 15.46
C ASP A 100 9.14 6.26 14.71
N SER A 101 8.94 7.46 14.13
CA SER A 101 7.76 7.77 13.31
C SER A 101 7.99 7.52 11.83
N PHE A 102 9.20 7.17 11.40
CA PHE A 102 9.48 6.90 10.00
C PHE A 102 8.87 5.56 9.58
N ARG A 103 7.72 5.63 8.91
CA ARG A 103 6.98 4.45 8.41
C ARG A 103 6.98 4.33 6.89
N VAL A 104 7.55 5.30 6.17
CA VAL A 104 7.52 5.32 4.71
C VAL A 104 8.23 4.10 4.10
N GLY A 105 9.33 3.64 4.71
CA GLY A 105 10.05 2.43 4.29
C GLY A 105 9.25 1.14 4.41
N THR A 106 8.35 1.03 5.39
CA THR A 106 7.54 -0.18 5.63
C THR A 106 6.15 -0.08 4.97
N ALA A 107 5.59 1.13 4.86
CA ALA A 107 4.19 1.34 4.51
C ALA A 107 3.98 1.92 3.11
N VAL A 108 4.93 2.66 2.55
CA VAL A 108 4.77 3.35 1.24
C VAL A 108 5.63 2.70 0.18
N LEU A 109 6.95 2.65 0.41
CA LEU A 109 7.94 2.24 -0.58
C LEU A 109 7.73 0.82 -1.13
N PRO A 110 7.28 -0.20 -0.35
CA PRO A 110 7.08 -1.54 -0.88
C PRO A 110 6.17 -1.60 -2.12
N LYS A 111 5.12 -0.77 -2.16
CA LYS A 111 4.23 -0.66 -3.33
C LYS A 111 4.99 -0.25 -4.59
N PHE A 112 5.75 0.84 -4.47
CA PHE A 112 6.45 1.43 -5.61
C PHE A 112 7.69 0.63 -6.02
N PHE A 113 8.34 -0.06 -5.09
CA PHE A 113 9.40 -1.00 -5.42
C PHE A 113 8.84 -2.19 -6.20
N PHE A 114 7.77 -2.82 -5.74
CA PHE A 114 7.15 -3.92 -6.46
C PHE A 114 6.77 -3.56 -7.90
N GLU A 115 6.23 -2.37 -8.14
CA GLU A 115 5.88 -1.87 -9.47
C GLU A 115 7.08 -1.58 -10.38
N ASP A 116 8.31 -1.63 -9.84
CA ASP A 116 9.57 -1.37 -10.53
C ASP A 116 10.54 -2.55 -10.52
N VAL A 117 10.22 -3.66 -9.85
CA VAL A 117 11.03 -4.89 -9.89
C VAL A 117 10.98 -5.51 -11.30
N GLY A 118 12.16 -5.81 -11.83
CA GLY A 118 12.31 -6.57 -13.08
C GLY A 118 12.05 -8.06 -12.88
N LEU A 119 11.18 -8.64 -13.70
CA LEU A 119 10.77 -10.05 -13.62
C LEU A 119 11.96 -10.99 -13.79
N GLU A 120 12.82 -10.72 -14.77
CA GLU A 120 13.96 -11.56 -15.15
C GLU A 120 15.02 -11.58 -14.04
N ALA A 121 15.32 -10.42 -13.45
CA ALA A 121 16.21 -10.32 -12.29
C ALA A 121 15.63 -11.08 -11.09
N PHE A 122 14.34 -10.92 -10.83
CA PHE A 122 13.66 -11.61 -9.75
C PHE A 122 13.63 -13.15 -9.94
N GLU A 123 13.39 -13.64 -11.15
CA GLU A 123 13.43 -15.08 -11.46
C GLU A 123 14.80 -15.69 -11.22
N VAL A 124 15.88 -14.95 -11.52
CA VAL A 124 17.25 -15.38 -11.21
C VAL A 124 17.49 -15.43 -9.70
N LEU A 125 17.03 -14.41 -8.96
CA LEU A 125 17.16 -14.38 -7.50
C LEU A 125 16.44 -15.57 -6.83
N GLN A 126 15.26 -15.95 -7.33
CA GLN A 126 14.49 -17.07 -6.77
C GLN A 126 15.15 -18.44 -6.95
N ARG A 127 16.14 -18.57 -7.83
CA ARG A 127 16.91 -19.81 -8.02
C ARG A 127 18.01 -19.97 -6.97
N ALA A 128 18.35 -18.92 -6.22
CA ALA A 128 19.43 -18.97 -5.23
C ALA A 128 18.94 -19.55 -3.91
N ARG A 129 19.79 -20.32 -3.24
CA ARG A 129 19.50 -20.83 -1.89
C ARG A 129 19.62 -19.74 -0.84
N LYS A 130 20.60 -18.84 -0.99
CA LYS A 130 20.82 -17.69 -0.10
C LYS A 130 20.98 -16.41 -0.92
N LYS A 131 20.32 -15.35 -0.49
CA LYS A 131 20.19 -14.08 -1.19
C LYS A 131 20.67 -12.94 -0.30
N VAL A 132 21.65 -12.17 -0.79
CA VAL A 132 22.20 -11.00 -0.10
C VAL A 132 21.94 -9.77 -0.95
N GLY A 133 21.09 -8.87 -0.47
CA GLY A 133 20.79 -7.61 -1.12
C GLY A 133 21.71 -6.50 -0.62
N VAL A 134 22.50 -5.92 -1.51
CA VAL A 134 23.41 -4.80 -1.22
C VAL A 134 22.87 -3.53 -1.85
N SER A 135 22.93 -2.41 -1.15
CA SER A 135 22.41 -1.14 -1.66
C SER A 135 23.18 0.06 -1.12
N ASN A 136 23.34 1.08 -1.96
CA ASN A 136 23.82 2.37 -1.53
C ASN A 136 22.74 3.19 -0.79
N LEU A 137 21.47 2.79 -0.87
CA LEU A 137 20.36 3.50 -0.24
C LEU A 137 20.40 3.35 1.29
N PRO A 138 19.78 4.31 2.01
CA PRO A 138 19.53 4.15 3.43
C PRO A 138 18.80 2.85 3.73
N ARG A 139 19.34 2.03 4.66
CA ARG A 139 18.77 0.73 5.02
C ARG A 139 17.29 0.84 5.43
N VAL A 140 16.93 1.89 6.16
CA VAL A 140 15.56 2.20 6.60
C VAL A 140 14.54 2.32 5.46
N MET A 141 14.98 2.58 4.21
CA MET A 141 14.10 2.65 3.06
C MET A 141 13.80 1.27 2.46
N ILE A 142 14.74 0.33 2.52
CA ILE A 142 14.71 -0.89 1.69
C ILE A 142 14.56 -2.17 2.51
N GLU A 143 14.96 -2.17 3.78
CA GLU A 143 15.09 -3.41 4.56
C GLU A 143 13.76 -4.16 4.68
N SER A 144 12.67 -3.46 5.01
CA SER A 144 11.36 -4.09 5.13
C SER A 144 10.88 -4.66 3.79
N PHE A 145 11.12 -3.96 2.68
CA PHE A 145 10.76 -4.50 1.36
C PHE A 145 11.55 -5.78 1.04
N LEU A 146 12.88 -5.74 1.19
CA LEU A 146 13.74 -6.86 0.83
C LEU A 146 13.51 -8.07 1.75
N LYS A 147 13.44 -7.88 3.06
CA LYS A 147 13.23 -8.99 4.02
C LYS A 147 11.79 -9.46 4.05
N ASP A 148 10.84 -8.55 4.26
CA ASP A 148 9.46 -8.93 4.57
C ASP A 148 8.67 -9.32 3.32
N TYR A 149 9.03 -8.80 2.13
CA TYR A 149 8.25 -9.01 0.91
C TYR A 149 8.97 -9.84 -0.17
N LEU A 150 10.29 -9.72 -0.29
CA LEU A 150 11.10 -10.51 -1.25
C LEU A 150 11.84 -11.68 -0.61
N GLU A 151 11.72 -11.87 0.71
CA GLU A 151 12.33 -12.97 1.45
C GLU A 151 13.84 -13.05 1.22
N ILE A 152 14.51 -11.90 1.24
CA ILE A 152 15.97 -11.80 1.14
C ILE A 152 16.57 -12.01 2.53
N ASP A 153 17.55 -12.92 2.63
CA ASP A 153 18.11 -13.35 3.91
C ASP A 153 18.89 -12.23 4.62
N VAL A 154 19.71 -11.51 3.85
CA VAL A 154 20.59 -10.46 4.37
C VAL A 154 20.43 -9.20 3.53
N VAL A 155 20.27 -8.06 4.21
CA VAL A 155 20.22 -6.74 3.57
C VAL A 155 21.35 -5.88 4.12
N VAL A 156 22.21 -5.41 3.22
CA VAL A 156 23.32 -4.51 3.50
C VAL A 156 22.99 -3.17 2.86
N GLY A 157 22.63 -2.18 3.68
CA GLY A 157 22.35 -0.81 3.26
C GLY A 157 23.09 0.20 4.14
N LYS A 158 23.14 1.48 3.72
CA LYS A 158 23.81 2.53 4.50
C LYS A 158 22.98 2.93 5.72
N GLU A 159 23.61 2.97 6.89
CA GLU A 159 22.95 3.45 8.11
C GLU A 159 22.92 4.99 8.15
N LEU A 160 21.87 5.56 8.76
CA LEU A 160 21.75 7.00 8.96
C LEU A 160 22.16 7.38 10.38
N LYS A 161 22.94 8.46 10.51
CA LYS A 161 23.29 9.02 11.82
C LYS A 161 22.04 9.57 12.51
N VAL A 162 21.89 9.24 13.79
CA VAL A 162 20.74 9.64 14.62
C VAL A 162 21.24 10.37 15.86
N PHE A 163 20.61 11.49 16.19
CA PHE A 163 20.86 12.24 17.42
C PHE A 163 19.53 12.58 18.10
N CYS A 164 19.42 12.28 19.40
CA CYS A 164 18.21 12.50 20.19
C CYS A 164 16.91 11.94 19.55
N GLY A 165 17.01 10.82 18.83
CA GLY A 165 15.86 10.19 18.15
C GLY A 165 15.47 10.83 16.81
N TYR A 166 16.26 11.79 16.30
CA TYR A 166 16.06 12.41 14.98
C TYR A 166 17.20 12.04 14.02
N PHE A 167 16.86 11.85 12.75
CA PHE A 167 17.84 11.63 11.70
C PHE A 167 18.59 12.94 11.38
N LEU A 168 19.92 12.84 11.24
CA LEU A 168 20.81 13.95 10.90
C LEU A 168 20.95 14.17 9.38
N GLY A 169 20.33 13.33 8.54
CA GLY A 169 20.45 13.44 7.08
C GLY A 169 21.85 13.08 6.54
N VAL A 170 22.68 12.41 7.34
CA VAL A 170 24.03 11.99 6.96
C VAL A 170 24.15 10.48 7.12
N MET A 171 24.71 9.82 6.12
CA MET A 171 25.00 8.38 6.16
C MET A 171 26.28 8.11 6.95
N GLU A 172 26.34 6.97 7.61
CA GLU A 172 27.56 6.49 8.26
C GLU A 172 28.58 6.05 7.19
N GLU A 173 29.85 6.42 7.39
CA GLU A 173 30.95 6.11 6.46
C GLU A 173 31.56 4.73 6.71
N LYS A 174 31.31 4.14 7.88
CA LYS A 174 31.74 2.78 8.15
C LYS A 174 30.90 1.87 7.25
N GLU A 175 31.53 1.27 6.24
CA GLU A 175 31.07 -0.01 5.74
C GLU A 175 31.01 -0.91 6.97
N ASN A 176 29.78 -1.20 7.45
CA ASN A 176 29.61 -2.20 8.50
C ASN A 176 30.41 -3.41 8.05
N ASN A 177 31.44 -3.78 8.82
CA ASN A 177 32.28 -4.94 8.54
C ASN A 177 31.32 -6.09 8.18
N VAL A 178 31.27 -6.48 6.91
CA VAL A 178 30.39 -7.55 6.43
C VAL A 178 31.07 -8.91 6.61
N LEU A 179 32.33 -8.90 7.04
CA LEU A 179 33.12 -10.07 7.44
C LEU A 179 32.36 -10.98 8.42
N PRO A 180 31.70 -10.51 9.50
CA PRO A 180 30.94 -11.37 10.41
C PRO A 180 29.68 -11.97 9.78
N VAL A 181 29.10 -11.39 8.73
CA VAL A 181 27.88 -11.95 8.12
C VAL A 181 28.19 -13.15 7.22
N LEU A 182 29.42 -13.21 6.72
CA LEU A 182 29.97 -14.38 6.04
C LEU A 182 30.59 -15.35 7.08
N GLU A 183 31.31 -14.82 8.10
CA GLU A 183 32.06 -15.60 9.10
C GLU A 183 31.20 -16.18 10.26
N GLU A 184 30.10 -15.57 10.69
CA GLU A 184 29.19 -16.15 11.72
C GLU A 184 28.46 -17.42 11.22
N HIS A 185 28.57 -17.72 9.93
CA HIS A 185 28.08 -18.96 9.34
C HIS A 185 29.19 -19.94 8.93
N ASP A 186 30.47 -19.62 9.17
CA ASP A 186 31.64 -20.50 8.95
C ASP A 186 31.79 -21.60 10.02
N GLY A 187 30.70 -21.96 10.71
CA GLY A 187 30.64 -23.17 11.54
C GLY A 187 30.46 -24.46 10.71
N GLU A 188 30.04 -24.33 9.45
CA GLU A 188 29.90 -25.45 8.52
C GLU A 188 30.50 -25.07 7.16
N ASP A 189 31.64 -25.68 6.84
CA ASP A 189 32.30 -25.64 5.54
C ASP A 189 31.33 -26.10 4.43
N MET A 190 30.61 -25.14 3.85
CA MET A 190 29.66 -25.35 2.77
C MET A 190 30.13 -24.53 1.58
N GLY A 191 30.74 -25.20 0.60
CA GLY A 191 31.25 -24.61 -0.65
C GLY A 191 30.15 -24.00 -1.51
N PHE A 192 29.67 -22.80 -1.14
CA PHE A 192 28.73 -22.04 -1.95
C PHE A 192 29.46 -21.35 -3.10
N ASP A 193 28.97 -21.52 -4.33
CA ASP A 193 29.39 -20.70 -5.46
C ASP A 193 28.75 -19.31 -5.31
N ILE A 194 29.59 -18.30 -5.01
CA ILE A 194 29.15 -16.91 -4.81
C ILE A 194 29.08 -16.21 -6.17
N ILE A 195 27.87 -15.79 -6.56
CA ILE A 195 27.61 -15.05 -7.79
C ILE A 195 27.21 -13.61 -7.45
N GLY A 196 27.88 -12.65 -8.08
CA GLY A 196 27.54 -11.23 -8.00
C GLY A 196 26.63 -10.81 -9.14
N ILE A 197 25.62 -9.99 -8.87
CA ILE A 197 24.81 -9.31 -9.89
C ILE A 197 24.83 -7.81 -9.61
N THR A 198 25.35 -7.01 -10.53
CA THR A 198 25.45 -5.56 -10.34
C THR A 198 25.15 -4.81 -11.63
N ALA A 199 24.89 -3.51 -11.54
CA ALA A 199 24.75 -2.66 -12.72
C ALA A 199 26.10 -2.49 -13.42
N SER A 200 26.09 -2.45 -14.75
CA SER A 200 27.30 -2.32 -15.59
C SER A 200 28.19 -1.13 -15.23
N ASN A 201 27.62 -0.07 -14.64
CA ASN A 201 28.33 1.17 -14.36
C ASN A 201 28.91 1.27 -12.93
N LYS A 202 28.77 0.24 -12.07
CA LYS A 202 29.03 0.34 -10.61
C LYS A 202 29.84 -0.81 -10.01
N PHE A 203 30.81 -1.34 -10.75
CA PHE A 203 31.58 -2.51 -10.29
C PHE A 203 32.41 -2.27 -9.01
N HIS A 204 32.71 -1.01 -8.66
CA HIS A 204 33.74 -0.66 -7.67
C HIS A 204 33.25 -0.35 -6.24
N ASP A 205 31.94 -0.33 -5.96
CA ASP A 205 31.47 0.38 -4.75
C ASP A 205 31.31 -0.50 -3.49
N HIS A 206 31.37 -1.82 -3.60
CA HIS A 206 31.21 -2.70 -2.45
C HIS A 206 32.23 -3.83 -2.42
N GLN A 207 33.00 -3.89 -1.32
CA GLN A 207 34.00 -4.93 -1.06
C GLN A 207 33.43 -6.36 -1.18
N LEU A 208 32.11 -6.53 -1.01
CA LEU A 208 31.40 -7.80 -1.13
C LEU A 208 31.50 -8.46 -2.51
N PHE A 209 31.51 -7.67 -3.58
CA PHE A 209 31.69 -8.23 -4.93
C PHE A 209 33.12 -8.73 -5.16
N TYR A 210 34.07 -8.41 -4.26
CA TYR A 210 35.42 -8.95 -4.31
C TYR A 210 35.42 -10.47 -4.08
N TYR A 211 34.56 -10.96 -3.19
CA TYR A 211 34.43 -12.38 -2.83
C TYR A 211 33.63 -13.22 -3.85
N CYS A 212 32.99 -12.59 -4.84
CA CYS A 212 32.24 -13.29 -5.88
C CYS A 212 33.17 -13.99 -6.89
N LYS A 213 32.80 -15.22 -7.27
CA LYS A 213 33.50 -16.03 -8.29
C LYS A 213 33.25 -15.49 -9.69
N ASP A 214 31.98 -15.24 -10.01
CA ASP A 214 31.51 -14.60 -11.25
C ASP A 214 30.68 -13.38 -10.91
N VAL A 215 30.78 -12.31 -11.71
CA VAL A 215 29.94 -11.12 -11.59
C VAL A 215 29.22 -10.86 -12.90
N TYR A 216 27.89 -10.77 -12.83
CA TYR A 216 27.02 -10.51 -13.96
C TYR A 216 26.58 -9.05 -13.97
N LEU A 217 26.78 -8.40 -15.10
CA LEU A 217 26.47 -7.00 -15.29
C LEU A 217 25.11 -6.84 -15.97
N VAL A 218 24.22 -6.10 -15.30
CA VAL A 218 22.89 -5.74 -15.80
C VAL A 218 22.99 -4.40 -16.51
N GLY A 219 22.79 -4.40 -17.83
CA GLY A 219 22.82 -3.20 -18.65
C GLY A 219 21.52 -2.40 -18.60
N ASN A 220 21.59 -1.13 -18.98
CA ASN A 220 20.40 -0.29 -19.14
C ASN A 220 19.44 -0.83 -20.23
N SER A 221 19.97 -1.50 -21.26
CA SER A 221 19.16 -2.22 -22.26
C SER A 221 18.31 -3.31 -21.62
N ASP A 222 18.94 -4.13 -20.77
CA ASP A 222 18.31 -5.27 -20.11
C ASP A 222 17.19 -4.81 -19.17
N LYS A 223 17.42 -3.74 -18.41
CA LYS A 223 16.42 -3.10 -17.55
C LYS A 223 15.21 -2.57 -18.32
N ARG A 224 15.44 -1.99 -19.51
CA ARG A 224 14.36 -1.44 -20.35
C ARG A 224 13.52 -2.54 -20.98
N SER A 225 14.15 -3.63 -21.44
CA SER A 225 13.45 -4.78 -22.00
C SER A 225 12.77 -5.66 -20.96
N SER A 226 13.24 -5.62 -19.70
CA SER A 226 12.71 -6.42 -18.60
C SER A 226 11.21 -6.18 -18.40
N LYS A 227 10.43 -7.23 -18.15
CA LYS A 227 9.01 -7.10 -17.77
C LYS A 227 8.88 -6.69 -16.30
N LYS A 228 7.81 -5.98 -15.95
CA LYS A 228 7.51 -5.73 -14.53
C LYS A 228 7.08 -7.03 -13.87
N LEU A 229 7.47 -7.23 -12.61
CA LEU A 229 7.00 -8.36 -11.82
C LEU A 229 5.47 -8.29 -11.68
N PRO A 230 4.72 -9.31 -12.14
CA PRO A 230 3.28 -9.30 -12.02
C PRO A 230 2.86 -9.68 -10.59
N ARG A 231 1.71 -9.15 -10.14
CA ARG A 231 1.26 -9.23 -8.73
C ARG A 231 1.03 -10.66 -8.24
N ASP A 232 0.62 -11.56 -9.12
CA ASP A 232 0.40 -12.99 -8.85
C ASP A 232 1.70 -13.73 -8.50
N ARG A 233 2.87 -13.16 -8.86
CA ARG A 233 4.19 -13.73 -8.58
C ARG A 233 4.91 -13.09 -7.39
N TYR A 234 4.26 -12.22 -6.62
CA TYR A 234 4.87 -11.67 -5.42
C TYR A 234 5.01 -12.76 -4.36
N PRO A 235 6.19 -12.94 -3.70
CA PRO A 235 6.36 -13.94 -2.63
C PRO A 235 5.36 -13.72 -1.51
N LYS A 236 5.25 -12.45 -1.08
CA LYS A 236 4.24 -11.99 -0.14
C LYS A 236 3.32 -10.97 -0.79
N LYS A 237 2.02 -11.19 -0.64
CA LYS A 237 0.98 -10.30 -1.16
C LYS A 237 1.05 -8.93 -0.48
N LEU A 238 1.09 -7.88 -1.29
CA LEU A 238 0.96 -6.51 -0.81
C LEU A 238 -0.51 -6.17 -0.58
N VAL A 239 -1.03 -6.52 0.60
CA VAL A 239 -2.42 -6.24 0.98
C VAL A 239 -2.59 -4.81 1.52
N PHE A 240 -1.57 -4.31 2.22
CA PHE A 240 -1.62 -3.01 2.87
C PHE A 240 -0.45 -2.12 2.45
N HIS A 241 -0.77 -0.87 2.13
CA HIS A 241 0.18 0.22 2.01
C HIS A 241 -0.50 1.53 2.43
N ASP A 242 0.28 2.52 2.85
CA ASP A 242 -0.20 3.79 3.41
C ASP A 242 0.57 4.99 2.89
N GLY A 243 0.19 5.47 1.70
CA GLY A 243 0.66 6.73 1.12
C GLY A 243 -0.49 7.55 0.56
N ARG A 244 -0.32 8.87 0.50
CA ARG A 244 -1.23 9.81 -0.15
C ARG A 244 -1.07 9.81 -1.66
N LEU A 245 0.12 9.58 -2.20
CA LEU A 245 0.32 9.53 -3.65
C LEU A 245 -0.13 8.18 -4.23
N ALA A 246 -0.97 8.24 -5.27
CA ALA A 246 -1.44 7.08 -6.01
C ALA A 246 -0.48 6.66 -7.13
N LEU A 247 0.28 7.62 -7.66
CA LEU A 247 1.25 7.44 -8.74
C LEU A 247 2.69 7.54 -8.23
N LYS A 248 3.64 6.99 -9.00
CA LYS A 248 5.08 7.11 -8.75
C LYS A 248 5.55 8.50 -9.18
N PRO A 249 6.07 9.36 -8.29
CA PRO A 249 6.34 10.77 -8.61
C PRO A 249 7.63 10.93 -9.41
N THR A 250 7.58 10.63 -10.71
CA THR A 250 8.68 10.97 -11.64
C THR A 250 8.89 12.50 -11.66
N PRO A 251 10.00 13.02 -12.18
CA PRO A 251 10.20 14.47 -12.27
C PRO A 251 9.05 15.20 -12.98
N LEU A 252 8.52 14.61 -14.07
CA LEU A 252 7.39 15.18 -14.81
C LEU A 252 6.08 15.09 -14.01
N ASP A 253 5.82 13.95 -13.37
CA ASP A 253 4.63 13.78 -12.54
C ASP A 253 4.67 14.68 -11.30
N THR A 254 5.87 14.94 -10.76
CA THR A 254 6.07 15.86 -9.64
C THR A 254 5.70 17.29 -10.03
N ILE A 255 6.09 17.74 -11.23
CA ILE A 255 5.65 19.04 -11.79
C ILE A 255 4.13 19.08 -11.86
N ALA A 256 3.52 18.03 -12.43
CA ALA A 256 2.07 17.94 -12.55
C ALA A 256 1.37 18.01 -11.18
N ILE A 257 1.86 17.26 -10.18
CA ILE A 257 1.33 17.27 -8.81
C ILE A 257 1.45 18.66 -8.20
N LEU A 258 2.63 19.29 -8.26
CA LEU A 258 2.87 20.59 -7.62
C LEU A 258 2.03 21.71 -8.24
N MET A 259 1.89 21.73 -9.57
CA MET A 259 1.01 22.69 -10.25
C MET A 259 -0.47 22.39 -9.96
N TRP A 260 -0.82 21.11 -9.81
CA TRP A 260 -2.20 20.70 -9.56
C TRP A 260 -2.65 20.97 -8.13
N VAL A 261 -1.81 20.82 -7.10
CA VAL A 261 -2.23 20.91 -5.68
C VAL A 261 -3.06 22.18 -5.38
N PRO A 262 -2.66 23.41 -5.77
CA PRO A 262 -3.47 24.60 -5.52
C PRO A 262 -4.84 24.56 -6.22
N LEU A 263 -4.86 24.14 -7.49
CA LEU A 263 -6.10 24.00 -8.28
C LEU A 263 -7.00 22.89 -7.73
N GLY A 264 -6.40 21.77 -7.33
CA GLY A 264 -7.07 20.62 -6.75
C GLY A 264 -7.73 20.96 -5.41
N ILE A 265 -7.10 21.78 -4.56
CA ILE A 265 -7.71 22.24 -3.30
C ILE A 265 -8.97 23.07 -3.61
N ALA A 266 -8.87 24.04 -4.52
CA ALA A 266 -10.02 24.86 -4.92
C ALA A 266 -11.14 24.01 -5.53
N LEU A 267 -10.78 23.07 -6.40
CA LEU A 267 -11.71 22.12 -7.02
C LEU A 267 -12.38 21.21 -5.99
N ALA A 268 -11.63 20.74 -4.98
CA ALA A 268 -12.15 19.91 -3.92
C ALA A 268 -13.17 20.67 -3.06
N ILE A 269 -12.89 21.92 -2.70
CA ILE A 269 -13.82 22.79 -1.97
C ILE A 269 -15.09 22.99 -2.81
N PHE A 270 -14.95 23.32 -4.09
CA PHE A 270 -16.08 23.45 -5.01
C PHE A 270 -16.94 22.17 -5.04
N ARG A 271 -16.32 21.00 -5.23
CA ARG A 271 -17.01 19.69 -5.27
C ARG A 271 -17.74 19.39 -3.96
N ILE A 272 -17.14 19.70 -2.82
CA ILE A 272 -17.76 19.51 -1.49
C ILE A 272 -19.00 20.41 -1.36
N ILE A 273 -18.89 21.70 -1.72
CA ILE A 273 -20.02 22.64 -1.68
C ILE A 273 -21.15 22.15 -2.60
N VAL A 274 -20.85 21.79 -3.84
CA VAL A 274 -21.85 21.26 -4.79
C VAL A 274 -22.53 20.01 -4.25
N GLY A 275 -21.78 19.08 -3.64
CA GLY A 275 -22.31 17.84 -3.11
C GLY A 275 -23.21 18.00 -1.88
N ILE A 276 -22.98 19.03 -1.06
CA ILE A 276 -23.76 19.29 0.17
C ILE A 276 -24.94 20.23 -0.11
N SER A 277 -24.78 21.21 -1.00
CA SER A 277 -25.76 22.30 -1.19
C SER A 277 -26.81 22.04 -2.27
N LEU A 278 -26.56 21.15 -3.24
CA LEU A 278 -27.44 20.97 -4.39
C LEU A 278 -28.13 19.60 -4.41
N PRO A 279 -29.39 19.51 -4.89
CA PRO A 279 -30.08 18.23 -5.05
C PRO A 279 -29.43 17.36 -6.13
N TYR A 280 -29.61 16.04 -6.05
CA TYR A 280 -28.95 15.05 -6.92
C TYR A 280 -29.09 15.31 -8.41
N GLY A 281 -30.24 15.79 -8.87
CA GLY A 281 -30.48 16.07 -10.29
C GLY A 281 -29.54 17.15 -10.87
N VAL A 282 -29.07 18.08 -10.04
CA VAL A 282 -28.18 19.18 -10.44
C VAL A 282 -26.73 18.90 -10.02
N SER A 283 -26.51 18.33 -8.84
CA SER A 283 -25.15 18.07 -8.36
C SER A 283 -24.44 17.02 -9.21
N PHE A 284 -25.11 15.96 -9.68
CA PHE A 284 -24.48 14.90 -10.47
C PHE A 284 -23.82 15.37 -11.78
N PRO A 285 -24.52 16.10 -12.68
CA PRO A 285 -23.86 16.57 -13.90
C PRO A 285 -22.70 17.53 -13.60
N ILE A 286 -22.81 18.39 -12.58
CA ILE A 286 -21.74 19.31 -12.21
C ILE A 286 -20.52 18.56 -11.65
N LEU A 287 -20.73 17.61 -10.73
CA LEU A 287 -19.66 16.80 -10.16
C LEU A 287 -19.02 15.91 -11.24
N SER A 288 -19.82 15.34 -12.15
CA SER A 288 -19.34 14.58 -13.30
C SER A 288 -18.48 15.42 -14.25
N PHE A 289 -18.96 16.61 -14.61
CA PHE A 289 -18.20 17.57 -15.43
C PHE A 289 -16.90 17.99 -14.75
N SER A 290 -16.92 18.16 -13.43
CA SER A 290 -15.72 18.51 -12.67
C SER A 290 -14.68 17.37 -12.64
N GLY A 291 -15.06 16.13 -12.95
CA GLY A 291 -14.16 14.95 -13.00
C GLY A 291 -14.50 13.81 -12.03
N LEU A 292 -15.58 13.91 -11.23
CA LEU A 292 -16.05 12.84 -10.35
C LEU A 292 -17.10 11.97 -11.05
N ARG A 293 -16.73 10.75 -11.43
CA ARG A 293 -17.62 9.84 -12.15
C ARG A 293 -18.17 8.78 -11.22
N LEU A 294 -19.48 8.60 -11.25
CA LEU A 294 -20.17 7.50 -10.57
C LEU A 294 -20.72 6.54 -11.64
N THR A 295 -20.25 5.30 -11.61
CA THR A 295 -20.76 4.21 -12.44
C THR A 295 -21.64 3.32 -11.55
N VAL A 296 -22.90 3.13 -11.94
CA VAL A 296 -23.82 2.26 -11.22
C VAL A 296 -24.13 1.04 -12.08
N ASN A 297 -23.67 -0.12 -11.64
CA ASN A 297 -23.97 -1.39 -12.26
C ASN A 297 -25.10 -2.06 -11.50
N ASP A 298 -26.26 -2.11 -12.13
CA ASP A 298 -27.43 -2.73 -11.54
C ASP A 298 -27.69 -4.07 -12.22
N ASN A 299 -27.16 -5.14 -11.63
CA ASN A 299 -27.44 -6.50 -12.08
C ASN A 299 -28.87 -6.92 -11.73
N THR A 300 -29.55 -6.22 -10.80
CA THR A 300 -30.93 -6.50 -10.38
C THR A 300 -31.97 -6.08 -11.44
N LYS A 301 -31.54 -5.43 -12.53
CA LYS A 301 -32.39 -5.14 -13.70
C LYS A 301 -32.85 -6.38 -14.48
N ARG A 302 -32.38 -7.59 -14.16
CA ARG A 302 -32.97 -8.83 -14.71
C ARG A 302 -34.23 -9.31 -14.00
N GLU A 303 -34.56 -8.79 -12.81
CA GLU A 303 -35.78 -9.21 -12.08
C GLU A 303 -36.68 -8.04 -11.62
N SER A 304 -36.20 -6.80 -11.66
CA SER A 304 -37.02 -5.63 -11.27
C SER A 304 -38.10 -5.23 -12.28
N GLN A 305 -38.24 -5.93 -13.43
CA GLN A 305 -39.43 -5.86 -14.27
C GLN A 305 -40.51 -6.91 -13.92
N SER A 306 -40.22 -7.91 -13.06
CA SER A 306 -41.24 -8.86 -12.55
C SER A 306 -41.72 -8.55 -11.13
N ILE A 307 -40.98 -7.75 -10.34
CA ILE A 307 -41.32 -7.50 -8.91
C ILE A 307 -42.19 -6.25 -8.69
N ASN A 308 -42.34 -5.37 -9.69
CA ASN A 308 -43.26 -4.22 -9.57
C ASN A 308 -44.77 -4.59 -9.56
N ASN A 309 -45.14 -5.87 -9.60
CA ASN A 309 -46.54 -6.32 -9.55
C ASN A 309 -46.86 -7.45 -8.56
N SER A 310 -45.94 -7.87 -7.69
CA SER A 310 -46.23 -8.98 -6.77
C SER A 310 -45.67 -8.75 -5.37
N HIS A 311 -46.09 -7.69 -4.70
CA HIS A 311 -46.35 -7.70 -3.26
C HIS A 311 -47.17 -6.45 -2.92
N ARG A 312 -48.49 -6.51 -3.15
CA ARG A 312 -49.43 -5.71 -2.35
C ARG A 312 -49.30 -6.20 -0.92
N SER A 313 -48.44 -5.55 -0.13
CA SER A 313 -48.42 -5.67 1.31
C SER A 313 -49.79 -5.27 1.87
N LEU A 314 -50.31 -6.07 2.81
CA LEU A 314 -51.49 -5.72 3.58
C LEU A 314 -51.28 -4.36 4.29
N PRO A 315 -52.35 -3.61 4.63
CA PRO A 315 -52.26 -2.22 5.11
C PRO A 315 -51.50 -2.01 6.44
N ASN A 316 -51.00 -3.08 7.08
CA ASN A 316 -50.45 -3.06 8.44
C ASN A 316 -48.98 -3.49 8.56
N ASP A 317 -48.31 -3.90 7.48
CA ASP A 317 -46.88 -4.21 7.56
C ASP A 317 -46.06 -2.94 7.38
N LYS A 318 -45.30 -2.58 8.42
CA LYS A 318 -44.28 -1.52 8.32
C LYS A 318 -43.33 -1.89 7.17
N PRO A 319 -42.93 -0.92 6.32
CA PRO A 319 -41.93 -1.19 5.30
C PRO A 319 -40.67 -1.72 5.96
N LYS A 320 -40.25 -2.94 5.61
CA LYS A 320 -39.01 -3.52 6.12
C LYS A 320 -37.84 -2.69 5.59
N SER A 321 -37.01 -2.20 6.51
CA SER A 321 -35.79 -1.47 6.16
C SER A 321 -34.75 -2.43 5.58
N VAL A 322 -34.00 -1.93 4.60
CA VAL A 322 -32.96 -2.71 3.91
C VAL A 322 -31.60 -2.38 4.51
N LEU A 323 -30.79 -3.42 4.76
CA LEU A 323 -29.42 -3.28 5.23
C LEU A 323 -28.43 -3.45 4.07
N TYR A 324 -27.83 -2.36 3.62
CA TYR A 324 -26.80 -2.37 2.59
C TYR A 324 -25.43 -2.70 3.20
N VAL A 325 -24.77 -3.73 2.68
CA VAL A 325 -23.48 -4.21 3.20
C VAL A 325 -22.43 -4.08 2.11
N CYS A 326 -21.42 -3.23 2.32
CA CYS A 326 -20.42 -2.93 1.31
C CYS A 326 -18.99 -3.17 1.77
N ASN A 327 -18.10 -3.54 0.85
CA ASN A 327 -16.67 -3.46 1.11
C ASN A 327 -16.21 -2.01 1.30
N HIS A 328 -15.01 -1.81 1.84
CA HIS A 328 -14.57 -0.48 2.29
C HIS A 328 -13.31 0.01 1.55
N ARG A 329 -13.45 0.98 0.63
CA ARG A 329 -12.36 1.59 -0.14
C ARG A 329 -11.94 2.94 0.43
N THR A 330 -12.91 3.78 0.80
CA THR A 330 -12.73 5.16 1.25
C THR A 330 -13.75 5.54 2.33
N LEU A 331 -13.60 6.71 2.95
CA LEU A 331 -14.63 7.22 3.85
C LEU A 331 -15.96 7.56 3.12
N LEU A 332 -15.91 7.70 1.80
CA LEU A 332 -17.03 8.18 0.98
C LEU A 332 -17.95 7.05 0.50
N ASP A 333 -17.65 5.78 0.82
CA ASP A 333 -18.40 4.65 0.28
C ASP A 333 -19.90 4.69 0.61
N PRO A 334 -20.31 4.93 1.88
CA PRO A 334 -21.72 5.15 2.20
C PRO A 334 -22.37 6.29 1.40
N LEU A 335 -21.62 7.36 1.14
CA LEU A 335 -22.12 8.52 0.41
C LEU A 335 -22.37 8.19 -1.07
N TYR A 336 -21.44 7.48 -1.71
CA TYR A 336 -21.61 7.07 -3.11
C TYR A 336 -22.71 6.02 -3.27
N ILE A 337 -22.99 5.18 -2.27
CA ILE A 337 -24.15 4.28 -2.27
C ILE A 337 -25.45 5.08 -2.19
N CYS A 338 -25.54 6.11 -1.34
CA CYS A 338 -26.68 7.04 -1.32
C CYS A 338 -26.89 7.71 -2.69
N PHE A 339 -25.80 8.14 -3.33
CA PHE A 339 -25.85 8.75 -4.66
C PHE A 339 -26.31 7.77 -5.73
N ALA A 340 -25.82 6.53 -5.71
CA ALA A 340 -26.20 5.48 -6.66
C ALA A 340 -27.70 5.14 -6.53
N LEU A 341 -28.20 5.04 -5.30
CA LEU A 341 -29.60 4.73 -5.00
C LEU A 341 -30.53 5.93 -5.12
N LYS A 342 -29.99 7.16 -5.13
CA LYS A 342 -30.76 8.42 -4.99
C LYS A 342 -31.68 8.39 -3.76
N LYS A 343 -31.22 7.77 -2.67
CA LYS A 343 -31.94 7.61 -1.40
C LYS A 343 -31.06 8.07 -0.25
N ASN A 344 -31.69 8.62 0.79
CA ASN A 344 -31.00 8.96 2.03
C ASN A 344 -30.85 7.69 2.88
N LEU A 345 -29.61 7.32 3.20
CA LEU A 345 -29.30 6.18 4.07
C LEU A 345 -28.68 6.66 5.39
N HIS A 346 -28.82 5.85 6.42
CA HIS A 346 -28.06 6.00 7.66
C HIS A 346 -26.74 5.24 7.53
N ALA A 347 -25.60 5.92 7.69
CA ALA A 347 -24.29 5.30 7.57
C ALA A 347 -23.72 4.93 8.94
N VAL A 348 -23.33 3.68 9.11
CA VAL A 348 -22.75 3.17 10.35
C VAL A 348 -21.26 2.94 10.16
N THR A 349 -20.42 3.60 10.97
CA THR A 349 -18.97 3.63 10.76
C THR A 349 -18.18 3.42 12.06
N TYR A 350 -17.06 2.67 11.99
CA TYR A 350 -16.23 2.36 13.17
C TYR A 350 -15.18 3.43 13.52
N SER A 351 -14.84 4.33 12.59
CA SER A 351 -13.70 5.23 12.74
C SER A 351 -13.87 6.50 11.91
N LEU A 352 -14.86 7.30 12.28
CA LEU A 352 -15.10 8.61 11.68
C LEU A 352 -14.50 9.72 12.56
N SER A 353 -13.89 10.73 11.94
CA SER A 353 -13.45 11.93 12.65
C SER A 353 -14.64 12.85 12.91
N LYS A 354 -14.66 13.60 14.02
CA LYS A 354 -15.75 14.55 14.32
C LYS A 354 -15.96 15.56 13.19
N MET A 355 -14.88 16.01 12.56
CA MET A 355 -14.94 16.93 11.42
C MET A 355 -15.66 16.30 10.22
N SER A 356 -15.35 15.04 9.92
CA SER A 356 -16.01 14.30 8.85
C SER A 356 -17.49 14.05 9.13
N GLU A 357 -17.88 13.97 10.41
CA GLU A 357 -19.28 13.83 10.83
C GLU A 357 -20.06 15.10 10.54
N ILE A 358 -19.49 16.25 10.89
CA ILE A 358 -20.09 17.58 10.69
C ILE A 358 -20.26 17.88 9.19
N LEU A 359 -19.29 17.46 8.37
CA LEU A 359 -19.31 17.69 6.92
C LEU A 359 -20.11 16.62 6.15
N SER A 360 -20.60 15.58 6.82
CA SER A 360 -21.33 14.51 6.15
C SER A 360 -22.74 14.98 5.75
N PRO A 361 -23.13 14.85 4.47
CA PRO A 361 -24.49 15.19 4.04
C PRO A 361 -25.51 14.11 4.43
N ILE A 362 -25.05 12.96 4.92
CA ILE A 362 -25.88 11.86 5.40
C ILE A 362 -25.71 11.67 6.90
N LYS A 363 -26.74 11.14 7.56
CA LYS A 363 -26.68 10.83 8.99
C LYS A 363 -25.69 9.69 9.22
N THR A 364 -24.55 10.03 9.80
CA THR A 364 -23.50 9.08 10.19
C THR A 364 -23.60 8.77 11.68
N VAL A 365 -23.51 7.49 12.04
CA VAL A 365 -23.49 7.04 13.42
C VAL A 365 -22.24 6.23 13.67
N ARG A 366 -21.58 6.52 14.81
CA ARG A 366 -20.30 5.89 15.16
C ARG A 366 -20.51 4.66 16.03
N LEU A 367 -19.92 3.54 15.60
CA LEU A 367 -19.87 2.31 16.39
C LEU A 367 -18.87 2.41 17.55
N THR A 368 -19.22 1.85 18.70
CA THR A 368 -18.45 1.87 19.94
C THR A 368 -17.48 0.70 20.06
N ARG A 369 -17.53 -0.26 19.12
CA ARG A 369 -16.76 -1.52 19.12
C ARG A 369 -17.14 -2.46 20.26
N ASN A 370 -18.30 -2.23 20.86
CA ASN A 370 -18.94 -3.17 21.76
C ASN A 370 -20.10 -3.81 21.01
N ARG A 371 -20.00 -5.12 20.78
CA ARG A 371 -20.95 -5.86 19.95
C ARG A 371 -22.41 -5.67 20.36
N HIS A 372 -22.71 -5.67 21.66
CA HIS A 372 -24.08 -5.53 22.15
C HIS A 372 -24.61 -4.11 21.93
N GLN A 373 -23.81 -3.09 22.22
CA GLN A 373 -24.20 -1.70 21.99
C GLN A 373 -24.35 -1.38 20.50
N ASP A 374 -23.43 -1.91 19.68
CA ASP A 374 -23.45 -1.74 18.23
C ASP A 374 -24.68 -2.43 17.61
N ALA A 375 -25.07 -3.61 18.11
CA ALA A 375 -26.28 -4.31 17.69
C ALA A 375 -27.55 -3.49 17.99
N GLU A 376 -27.74 -3.09 19.25
CA GLU A 376 -28.91 -2.33 19.68
C GLU A 376 -29.06 -1.00 18.92
N MET A 377 -27.94 -0.33 18.67
CA MET A 377 -27.91 0.90 17.89
C MET A 377 -28.26 0.68 16.42
N MET A 378 -27.74 -0.38 15.79
CA MET A 378 -28.09 -0.70 14.41
C MET A 378 -29.57 -1.08 14.28
N GLU A 379 -30.12 -1.85 15.22
CA GLU A 379 -31.56 -2.17 15.26
C GLU A 379 -32.42 -0.89 15.38
N ARG A 380 -32.03 0.05 16.25
CA ARG A 380 -32.71 1.35 16.37
C ARG A 380 -32.67 2.15 15.07
N LEU A 381 -31.56 2.12 14.33
CA LEU A 381 -31.43 2.80 13.04
C LEU A 381 -32.25 2.12 11.95
N MET A 382 -32.27 0.79 11.91
CA MET A 382 -33.11 0.01 10.99
C MET A 382 -34.60 0.31 11.21
N ASN A 383 -35.03 0.58 12.44
CA ASN A 383 -36.40 1.02 12.71
C ASN A 383 -36.71 2.44 12.20
N GLN A 384 -35.71 3.25 11.87
CA GLN A 384 -35.86 4.63 11.36
C GLN A 384 -35.76 4.71 9.83
N GLY A 385 -35.09 3.75 9.19
CA GLY A 385 -34.95 3.68 7.73
C GLY A 385 -33.81 2.77 7.30
N ASP A 386 -33.47 2.82 6.01
CA ASP A 386 -32.39 2.01 5.43
C ASP A 386 -31.02 2.38 6.02
N VAL A 387 -30.17 1.37 6.21
CA VAL A 387 -28.85 1.49 6.83
C VAL A 387 -27.78 0.95 5.88
N VAL A 388 -26.61 1.59 5.87
CA VAL A 388 -25.42 1.07 5.19
C VAL A 388 -24.28 0.86 6.18
N VAL A 389 -23.60 -0.28 6.05
CA VAL A 389 -22.48 -0.68 6.91
C VAL A 389 -21.33 -1.24 6.08
N CYS A 390 -20.09 -0.90 6.50
CA CYS A 390 -18.86 -1.47 5.97
C CYS A 390 -18.28 -2.49 6.98
N PRO A 391 -18.59 -3.79 6.87
CA PRO A 391 -18.23 -4.78 7.89
C PRO A 391 -16.73 -5.07 8.00
N GLU A 392 -15.89 -4.60 7.06
CA GLU A 392 -14.42 -4.64 7.17
C GLU A 392 -13.88 -3.81 8.35
N GLY A 393 -14.60 -2.75 8.74
CA GLY A 393 -14.23 -1.85 9.83
C GLY A 393 -12.99 -0.99 9.59
N THR A 394 -12.33 -1.11 8.45
CA THR A 394 -11.24 -0.26 7.97
C THR A 394 -11.16 -0.34 6.44
N THR A 395 -10.56 0.66 5.82
CA THR A 395 -10.45 0.70 4.36
C THR A 395 -9.37 -0.27 3.84
N CYS A 396 -9.61 -0.88 2.70
CA CYS A 396 -8.62 -1.60 1.90
C CYS A 396 -8.62 -1.02 0.50
N ARG A 397 -7.45 -0.63 -0.02
CA ARG A 397 -7.30 0.01 -1.35
C ARG A 397 -6.75 -0.92 -2.41
N GLU A 398 -6.17 -2.04 -2.00
CA GLU A 398 -5.67 -3.08 -2.89
C GLU A 398 -6.81 -4.03 -3.27
N PRO A 399 -6.68 -4.90 -4.31
CA PRO A 399 -7.75 -5.77 -4.79
C PRO A 399 -7.98 -6.98 -3.86
N TYR A 400 -8.15 -6.69 -2.57
CA TYR A 400 -8.39 -7.64 -1.49
C TYR A 400 -9.56 -7.16 -0.63
N LEU A 401 -10.34 -8.11 -0.13
CA LEU A 401 -11.37 -7.85 0.87
C LEU A 401 -10.88 -8.28 2.24
N LEU A 402 -11.03 -7.40 3.23
CA LEU A 402 -10.82 -7.77 4.63
C LEU A 402 -11.98 -8.61 5.15
N ARG A 403 -11.75 -9.31 6.25
CA ARG A 403 -12.77 -10.16 6.88
C ARG A 403 -13.99 -9.32 7.26
N PHE A 404 -15.18 -9.78 6.83
CA PHE A 404 -16.43 -9.14 7.22
C PHE A 404 -16.81 -9.54 8.65
N SER A 405 -17.12 -8.56 9.49
CA SER A 405 -17.72 -8.80 10.82
C SER A 405 -19.14 -9.34 10.66
N PRO A 406 -19.56 -10.39 11.41
CA PRO A 406 -20.85 -11.05 11.20
C PRO A 406 -22.06 -10.29 11.75
N LEU A 407 -21.85 -9.20 12.49
CA LEU A 407 -22.90 -8.48 13.20
C LEU A 407 -24.10 -8.10 12.31
N PHE A 408 -23.86 -7.67 11.07
CA PHE A 408 -24.94 -7.29 10.15
C PHE A 408 -25.90 -8.44 9.83
N SER A 409 -25.39 -9.68 9.80
CA SER A 409 -26.20 -10.87 9.49
C SER A 409 -27.12 -11.30 10.63
N GLU A 410 -26.87 -10.80 11.84
CA GLU A 410 -27.69 -11.05 13.03
C GLU A 410 -28.82 -10.02 13.16
N ILE A 411 -28.67 -8.85 12.53
CA ILE A 411 -29.56 -7.70 12.71
C ILE A 411 -30.69 -7.66 11.67
N SER A 412 -30.42 -8.12 10.43
CA SER A 412 -31.38 -8.01 9.33
C SER A 412 -31.46 -9.29 8.52
N ASP A 413 -32.67 -9.65 8.09
CA ASP A 413 -32.91 -10.67 7.07
C ASP A 413 -33.00 -10.10 5.65
N GLU A 414 -33.03 -8.77 5.50
CA GLU A 414 -33.09 -8.08 4.21
C GLU A 414 -31.73 -7.40 3.99
N ILE A 415 -30.75 -8.17 3.49
CA ILE A 415 -29.37 -7.70 3.26
C ILE A 415 -29.14 -7.53 1.78
N VAL A 416 -28.71 -6.35 1.35
CA VAL A 416 -28.28 -6.10 -0.04
C VAL A 416 -26.76 -5.91 -0.04
N PRO A 417 -25.98 -6.90 -0.53
CA PRO A 417 -24.56 -6.72 -0.72
C PRO A 417 -24.30 -5.68 -1.82
N VAL A 418 -23.34 -4.80 -1.58
CA VAL A 418 -22.94 -3.75 -2.52
C VAL A 418 -21.44 -3.81 -2.74
N ALA A 419 -21.05 -4.09 -3.97
CA ALA A 419 -19.65 -4.12 -4.37
C ALA A 419 -19.22 -2.72 -4.82
N VAL A 420 -18.13 -2.25 -4.24
CA VAL A 420 -17.63 -0.88 -4.40
C VAL A 420 -16.18 -0.90 -4.83
N ASP A 421 -15.86 -0.20 -5.91
CA ASP A 421 -14.48 0.08 -6.29
C ASP A 421 -14.25 1.55 -6.62
N THR A 422 -13.01 1.97 -6.45
CA THR A 422 -12.59 3.35 -6.61
C THR A 422 -11.29 3.42 -7.36
N HIS A 423 -11.22 4.31 -8.33
CA HIS A 423 -10.02 4.61 -9.09
C HIS A 423 -9.69 6.10 -8.95
N VAL A 424 -8.44 6.41 -8.62
CA VAL A 424 -7.93 7.76 -8.43
C VAL A 424 -6.67 7.95 -9.26
N THR A 425 -6.45 9.15 -9.79
CA THR A 425 -5.30 9.43 -10.66
C THR A 425 -4.07 9.93 -9.91
N MET A 426 -4.23 10.71 -8.83
CA MET A 426 -3.12 11.37 -8.14
C MET A 426 -3.06 11.06 -6.65
N PHE A 427 -4.20 11.10 -5.95
CA PHE A 427 -4.23 11.05 -4.49
C PHE A 427 -5.15 9.96 -3.96
N HIS A 428 -4.63 9.15 -3.05
CA HIS A 428 -5.44 8.25 -2.25
C HIS A 428 -6.25 9.03 -1.20
N GLY A 429 -7.56 8.79 -1.20
CA GLY A 429 -8.50 9.34 -0.23
C GLY A 429 -8.52 8.63 1.12
N THR A 430 -7.43 7.95 1.51
CA THR A 430 -7.34 7.26 2.81
C THR A 430 -5.92 7.33 3.37
N THR A 431 -5.77 7.33 4.69
CA THR A 431 -4.48 7.08 5.35
C THR A 431 -4.63 6.36 6.70
N ALA A 432 -3.61 5.62 7.12
CA ALA A 432 -3.53 5.00 8.44
C ALA A 432 -2.74 5.86 9.45
N GLY A 433 -1.62 6.46 9.02
CA GLY A 433 -0.72 7.26 9.86
C GLY A 433 -0.92 8.78 9.81
N GLY A 434 -1.60 9.31 8.79
CA GLY A 434 -1.83 10.75 8.63
C GLY A 434 -3.12 11.30 9.25
N LEU A 435 -3.39 12.59 8.97
CA LEU A 435 -4.63 13.25 9.37
C LEU A 435 -5.81 12.75 8.53
N LYS A 436 -6.59 11.82 9.10
CA LYS A 436 -7.77 11.21 8.44
C LYS A 436 -8.87 12.19 8.07
N CYS A 437 -8.97 13.35 8.72
CA CYS A 437 -9.96 14.36 8.35
C CYS A 437 -9.72 14.93 6.94
N LEU A 438 -8.50 14.82 6.40
CA LEU A 438 -8.16 15.25 5.06
C LEU A 438 -8.48 14.19 3.99
N ASP A 439 -8.92 12.99 4.38
CA ASP A 439 -9.22 11.88 3.46
C ASP A 439 -10.23 12.27 2.37
N PRO A 440 -11.38 12.88 2.69
CA PRO A 440 -12.30 13.40 1.67
C PRO A 440 -11.67 14.46 0.78
N LEU A 441 -10.87 15.36 1.35
CA LEU A 441 -10.22 16.44 0.59
C LEU A 441 -9.29 15.85 -0.48
N PHE A 442 -8.37 14.95 -0.10
CA PHE A 442 -7.47 14.31 -1.05
C PHE A 442 -8.21 13.52 -2.13
N PHE A 443 -9.30 12.82 -1.77
CA PHE A 443 -10.14 12.17 -2.78
C PHE A 443 -10.71 13.19 -3.78
N MET A 444 -11.33 14.25 -3.25
CA MET A 444 -11.96 15.32 -4.02
C MET A 444 -10.97 16.21 -4.78
N MET A 445 -9.67 16.15 -4.48
CA MET A 445 -8.63 16.86 -5.23
C MET A 445 -8.27 16.17 -6.55
N ASN A 446 -8.61 14.90 -6.76
CA ASN A 446 -8.19 14.17 -7.96
C ASN A 446 -8.74 14.81 -9.25
N PRO A 447 -7.92 15.00 -10.31
CA PRO A 447 -8.40 15.46 -11.61
C PRO A 447 -9.54 14.60 -12.15
N SER A 448 -9.36 13.27 -12.07
CA SER A 448 -10.42 12.30 -12.34
C SER A 448 -10.48 11.27 -11.22
N ALA A 449 -11.65 11.11 -10.63
CA ALA A 449 -11.92 10.02 -9.70
C ALA A 449 -13.16 9.27 -10.19
N ILE A 450 -13.05 7.95 -10.24
CA ILE A 450 -14.14 7.07 -10.66
C ILE A 450 -14.55 6.24 -9.45
N TYR A 451 -15.85 6.16 -9.25
CA TYR A 451 -16.48 5.42 -8.20
C TYR A 451 -17.47 4.46 -8.84
N THR A 452 -17.27 3.15 -8.67
CA THR A 452 -18.13 2.11 -9.23
C THR A 452 -18.90 1.46 -8.11
N VAL A 453 -20.23 1.46 -8.21
CA VAL A 453 -21.14 0.83 -7.27
C VAL A 453 -21.92 -0.24 -8.00
N GLN A 454 -21.89 -1.47 -7.49
CA GLN A 454 -22.62 -2.60 -8.02
C GLN A 454 -23.52 -3.20 -6.95
N LEU A 455 -24.82 -3.21 -7.20
CA LEU A 455 -25.78 -3.86 -6.31
C LEU A 455 -25.89 -5.34 -6.69
N LEU A 456 -25.82 -6.20 -5.69
CA LEU A 456 -25.94 -7.65 -5.82
C LEU A 456 -27.29 -8.12 -5.28
N ASP A 457 -27.61 -9.39 -5.56
CA ASP A 457 -28.88 -9.99 -5.17
C ASP A 457 -29.02 -10.05 -3.64
N THR A 458 -30.26 -9.85 -3.17
CA THR A 458 -30.58 -9.83 -1.74
C THR A 458 -30.25 -11.16 -1.09
N VAL A 459 -29.64 -11.10 0.08
CA VAL A 459 -29.25 -12.24 0.91
C VAL A 459 -30.06 -12.22 2.20
N SER A 460 -30.60 -13.38 2.58
CA SER A 460 -31.25 -13.53 3.88
C SER A 460 -30.24 -13.66 5.01
N GLY A 461 -30.54 -13.00 6.12
CA GLY A 461 -29.78 -13.05 7.37
C GLY A 461 -29.98 -14.35 8.16
N LEU A 462 -29.51 -14.32 9.40
CA LEU A 462 -29.50 -15.49 10.27
C LEU A 462 -30.90 -15.89 10.76
N SER A 463 -31.81 -14.94 11.01
CA SER A 463 -33.13 -15.25 11.61
C SER A 463 -34.05 -16.06 10.70
N CYS A 464 -33.81 -16.05 9.38
CA CYS A 464 -34.48 -16.95 8.44
C CYS A 464 -33.96 -18.39 8.44
N CYS A 465 -32.78 -18.67 9.01
CA CYS A 465 -32.19 -20.02 9.08
C CYS A 465 -32.68 -20.77 10.33
N ARG A 466 -33.95 -21.23 10.31
CA ARG A 466 -34.63 -21.88 11.46
C ARG A 466 -34.10 -23.27 11.83
N ASP A 467 -33.27 -23.87 10.99
CA ASP A 467 -32.72 -25.22 11.15
C ASP A 467 -31.35 -25.24 11.86
N GLY A 468 -30.78 -24.07 12.17
CA GLY A 468 -29.45 -23.96 12.77
C GLY A 468 -28.30 -24.39 11.84
N SER A 469 -28.57 -24.56 10.54
CA SER A 469 -27.59 -25.07 9.57
C SER A 469 -26.53 -24.05 9.14
N ARG A 470 -26.79 -22.76 9.36
CA ARG A 470 -25.89 -21.65 9.00
C ARG A 470 -25.65 -20.76 10.20
N SER A 471 -24.39 -20.39 10.42
CA SER A 471 -24.01 -19.39 11.42
C SER A 471 -23.98 -17.98 10.82
N SER A 472 -23.99 -16.94 11.67
CA SER A 472 -23.79 -15.54 11.23
C SER A 472 -22.46 -15.34 10.51
N ILE A 473 -21.46 -16.14 10.87
CA ILE A 473 -20.15 -16.15 10.22
C ILE A 473 -20.26 -16.70 8.79
N ASP A 474 -21.07 -17.74 8.57
CA ASP A 474 -21.27 -18.31 7.22
C ASP A 474 -21.95 -17.32 6.29
N VAL A 475 -22.98 -16.61 6.78
CA VAL A 475 -23.63 -15.53 6.02
C VAL A 475 -22.63 -14.42 5.71
N ALA A 476 -21.80 -14.02 6.69
CA ALA A 476 -20.81 -12.99 6.47
C ALA A 476 -19.73 -13.38 5.43
N ASN A 477 -19.25 -14.62 5.49
CA ASN A 477 -18.29 -15.17 4.53
C ASN A 477 -18.90 -15.30 3.14
N TYR A 478 -20.18 -15.70 3.05
CA TYR A 478 -20.92 -15.75 1.79
C TYR A 478 -21.00 -14.36 1.16
N VAL A 479 -21.46 -13.35 1.91
CA VAL A 479 -21.55 -11.97 1.43
C VAL A 479 -20.17 -11.42 1.04
N GLN A 480 -19.12 -11.70 1.81
CA GLN A 480 -17.74 -11.34 1.43
C GLN A 480 -17.35 -11.99 0.09
N GLY A 481 -17.67 -13.28 -0.10
CA GLY A 481 -17.40 -14.02 -1.33
C GLY A 481 -18.14 -13.48 -2.56
N GLU A 482 -19.42 -13.12 -2.42
CA GLU A 482 -20.21 -12.50 -3.49
C GLU A 482 -19.61 -11.15 -3.92
N VAL A 483 -19.28 -10.29 -2.96
CA VAL A 483 -18.63 -9.00 -3.23
C VAL A 483 -17.25 -9.20 -3.85
N GLY A 484 -16.46 -10.17 -3.38
CA GLY A 484 -15.15 -10.51 -3.94
C GLY A 484 -15.25 -10.97 -5.39
N ARG A 485 -16.21 -11.84 -5.70
CA ARG A 485 -16.46 -12.33 -7.06
C ARG A 485 -16.90 -11.21 -8.00
N ALA A 486 -17.78 -10.33 -7.54
CA ALA A 486 -18.25 -9.19 -8.33
C ALA A 486 -17.12 -8.22 -8.71
N LEU A 487 -16.16 -8.00 -7.80
CA LEU A 487 -15.01 -7.10 -8.02
C LEU A 487 -13.80 -7.79 -8.66
N GLY A 488 -13.76 -9.13 -8.68
CA GLY A 488 -12.53 -9.88 -8.98
C GLY A 488 -11.45 -9.72 -7.89
N PHE A 489 -11.85 -9.47 -6.65
CA PHE A 489 -10.95 -9.27 -5.52
C PHE A 489 -10.78 -10.56 -4.73
N GLU A 490 -9.61 -10.72 -4.13
CA GLU A 490 -9.33 -11.88 -3.28
C GLU A 490 -9.81 -11.64 -1.84
N CYS A 491 -10.63 -12.56 -1.31
CA CYS A 491 -11.08 -12.51 0.07
C CYS A 491 -9.97 -12.94 1.02
N THR A 492 -9.74 -12.15 2.08
CA THR A 492 -8.73 -12.43 3.10
C THR A 492 -9.38 -12.60 4.47
N LYS A 493 -8.62 -13.16 5.41
CA LYS A 493 -8.97 -13.21 6.84
C LYS A 493 -8.38 -12.04 7.64
N PHE A 494 -7.70 -11.11 6.97
CA PHE A 494 -7.11 -9.96 7.63
C PHE A 494 -8.17 -9.06 8.23
N THR A 495 -7.86 -8.53 9.39
CA THR A 495 -8.70 -7.64 10.17
C THR A 495 -8.09 -6.25 10.22
N ARG A 496 -8.86 -5.32 10.78
CA ARG A 496 -8.36 -4.00 11.14
C ARG A 496 -7.10 -4.04 11.99
N ARG A 497 -7.01 -4.95 12.97
CA ARG A 497 -5.84 -5.04 13.86
C ARG A 497 -4.58 -5.38 13.06
N ASP A 498 -4.70 -6.33 12.13
CA ASP A 498 -3.61 -6.74 11.25
C ASP A 498 -3.13 -5.57 10.38
N LYS A 499 -4.06 -4.80 9.79
CA LYS A 499 -3.73 -3.60 9.00
C LYS A 499 -2.89 -2.61 9.81
N TYR A 500 -3.33 -2.25 11.00
CA TYR A 500 -2.62 -1.25 11.83
C TYR A 500 -1.29 -1.79 12.34
N PHE A 501 -1.21 -3.08 12.66
CA PHE A 501 0.02 -3.71 13.09
C PHE A 501 1.07 -3.67 11.98
N ILE A 502 0.68 -4.05 10.76
CA ILE A 502 1.55 -4.03 9.58
C ILE A 502 1.98 -2.61 9.20
N LEU A 503 1.06 -1.64 9.20
CA LEU A 503 1.33 -0.28 8.69
C LEU A 503 1.95 0.66 9.72
N ALA A 504 1.51 0.58 10.97
CA ALA A 504 1.83 1.57 12.01
C ALA A 504 2.51 0.98 13.24
N GLY A 505 2.72 -0.34 13.29
CA GLY A 505 3.33 -1.02 14.44
C GLY A 505 2.48 -0.93 15.72
N ASN A 506 1.17 -0.70 15.59
CA ASN A 506 0.25 -0.61 16.72
C ASN A 506 -1.11 -1.24 16.39
N GLU A 507 -1.97 -1.44 17.38
CA GLU A 507 -3.27 -2.11 17.18
C GLU A 507 -4.39 -1.17 16.68
N GLY A 508 -4.04 0.06 16.29
CA GLY A 508 -5.01 1.07 15.88
C GLY A 508 -5.84 1.64 17.04
N ILE A 509 -5.36 1.55 18.27
CA ILE A 509 -5.91 2.29 19.41
C ILE A 509 -5.31 3.70 19.34
N ALA A 510 -6.14 4.73 19.21
CA ALA A 510 -5.66 6.10 19.29
C ALA A 510 -5.09 6.28 20.71
N CYS A 511 -3.76 6.38 20.84
CA CYS A 511 -3.12 6.70 22.11
C CYS A 511 -3.77 7.96 22.67
N LYS A 512 -4.48 7.84 23.80
CA LYS A 512 -4.66 8.99 24.69
C LYS A 512 -3.25 9.41 25.10
N SER A 513 -2.98 10.70 25.00
CA SER A 513 -1.73 11.38 25.35
C SER A 513 -1.02 10.74 26.55
N ASN A 514 0.28 10.51 26.39
CA ASN A 514 1.26 10.06 27.38
C ASN A 514 0.88 10.42 28.84
N GLN A 515 0.58 9.41 29.65
CA GLN A 515 1.01 9.43 31.04
C GLN A 515 2.25 8.54 31.15
N PRO A 516 3.37 9.03 31.69
CA PRO A 516 4.53 8.20 31.91
C PRO A 516 4.17 7.12 32.93
N LEU A 517 4.40 5.86 32.56
CA LEU A 517 4.46 4.76 33.52
C LEU A 517 5.59 5.09 34.50
N LYS A 518 5.21 5.54 35.70
CA LYS A 518 6.09 5.48 36.87
C LYS A 518 6.20 4.00 37.23
N PHE A 519 7.40 3.47 37.12
CA PHE A 519 7.78 2.27 37.85
C PHE A 519 7.97 2.68 39.31
N GLU A 520 7.21 2.06 40.21
CA GLU A 520 7.70 1.67 41.53
C GLU A 520 7.92 0.16 41.51
#